data_AF-A0A354P0N4-F1
#
_entry.id   AF-A0A354P0N4-F1
#
_cell.length_a   1.000
_cell.length_b   1.000
_cell.length_c   1.000
_cell.angle_alpha   90.00
_cell.angle_beta   90.00
_cell.angle_gamma   90.00
#
_symmetry.space_group_name_H-M   'P 1'
#
loop_
_entity.id
_entity.type
_entity.pdbx_description
1 polymer ?
#
loop_
_entity_poly.entity_id
_entity_poly.type
_entity_poly.pdbx_seq_one_letter_code
_entity_poly.pdbx_strand_id
1 'polypeptide(L)'
;MGNNPLIQRALTRYVDSGALEPHVENMRDLYRQKCDALANSLEEFCEPYVRFNRPEGGFFLWVECIGVGAMELTQTAAREGLMFPAGAFFYRDGAEADDSHVRLAFSNAPIEELQQAGQRMRDVFQMLVD
;
A
#
# COMPACT_ATOMS: atom_id res chain seq x y z
N MET A 1 -13.62 9.20 29.80
CA MET A 1 -12.28 9.67 29.43
C MET A 1 -12.44 10.66 28.29
N GLY A 2 -11.97 11.89 28.45
CA GLY A 2 -12.06 12.94 27.42
C GLY A 2 -10.81 12.99 26.54
N ASN A 3 -10.95 13.54 25.34
CA ASN A 3 -9.82 13.81 24.45
C ASN A 3 -8.84 14.79 25.11
N ASN A 4 -7.56 14.71 24.75
CA ASN A 4 -6.51 15.58 25.30
C ASN A 4 -6.81 17.07 24.95
N PRO A 5 -7.09 17.95 25.93
CA PRO A 5 -7.46 19.34 25.68
C PRO A 5 -6.38 20.15 24.94
N LEU A 6 -5.10 19.79 25.11
CA LEU A 6 -3.99 20.43 24.41
C LEU A 6 -4.05 20.14 22.91
N ILE A 7 -4.29 18.89 22.52
CA ILE A 7 -4.42 18.49 21.11
C ILE A 7 -5.65 19.14 20.49
N GLN A 8 -6.78 19.18 21.21
CA GLN A 8 -7.97 19.88 20.72
C GLN A 8 -7.70 21.36 20.46
N ARG A 9 -7.06 22.05 21.41
CA ARG A 9 -6.75 23.49 21.26
C ARG A 9 -5.73 23.76 20.15
N ALA A 10 -4.76 22.87 19.93
CA ALA A 10 -3.82 22.95 18.83
C ALA A 10 -4.52 22.76 17.47
N LEU A 11 -5.37 21.73 17.36
CA LEU A 11 -6.15 21.45 16.15
C LEU A 11 -7.09 22.60 15.81
N THR A 12 -7.81 23.15 16.79
CA THR A 12 -8.68 24.32 16.59
C THR A 12 -7.88 25.50 16.02
N ARG A 13 -6.71 25.82 16.58
CA ARG A 13 -5.87 26.92 16.06
C ARG A 13 -5.37 26.67 14.64
N TYR A 14 -5.03 25.42 14.31
CA TYR A 14 -4.56 25.04 12.99
C TYR A 14 -5.65 25.16 11.92
N VAL A 15 -6.88 24.77 12.27
CA VAL A 15 -8.06 24.93 11.41
C VAL A 15 -8.43 26.41 11.27
N ASP A 16 -8.53 27.14 12.38
CA ASP A 16 -8.91 28.56 12.38
C ASP A 16 -7.90 29.44 11.62
N SER A 17 -6.65 29.02 11.52
CA SER A 17 -5.64 29.74 10.73
C SER A 17 -5.77 29.52 9.21
N GLY A 18 -6.68 28.64 8.76
CA GLY A 18 -6.82 28.25 7.34
C GLY A 18 -5.64 27.43 6.81
N ALA A 19 -4.85 26.82 7.69
CA ALA A 19 -3.66 26.07 7.30
C ALA A 19 -3.95 24.61 6.91
N LEU A 20 -5.15 24.12 7.24
CA LEU A 20 -5.59 22.78 6.93
C LEU A 20 -5.78 22.57 5.42
N GLU A 21 -6.47 23.49 4.73
CA GLU A 21 -6.79 23.36 3.32
C GLU A 21 -5.53 23.25 2.43
N PRO A 22 -4.53 24.16 2.53
CA PRO A 22 -3.30 24.03 1.76
C PRO A 22 -2.51 22.74 2.10
N HIS A 23 -2.57 22.29 3.35
CA HIS A 23 -1.93 21.03 3.72
C HIS A 23 -2.62 19.83 3.08
N VAL A 24 -3.95 19.80 3.05
CA VAL A 24 -4.72 18.75 2.38
C VAL A 24 -4.43 18.71 0.88
N GLU A 25 -4.36 19.87 0.21
CA GLU A 25 -3.98 19.96 -1.21
C GLU A 25 -2.58 19.38 -1.45
N ASN A 26 -1.59 19.81 -0.67
CA ASN A 26 -0.22 19.27 -0.75
C ASN A 26 -0.17 17.75 -0.51
N MET A 27 -0.94 17.24 0.46
CA MET A 27 -1.00 15.80 0.75
C MET A 27 -1.67 15.02 -0.37
N ARG A 28 -2.72 15.56 -1.01
CA ARG A 28 -3.37 14.91 -2.17
C ARG A 28 -2.40 14.74 -3.33
N ASP A 29 -1.61 15.77 -3.63
CA ASP A 29 -0.62 15.70 -4.71
C ASP A 29 0.49 14.71 -4.39
N LEU A 30 0.99 14.72 -3.15
CA LEU A 30 1.99 13.75 -2.70
C LEU A 30 1.47 12.31 -2.81
N TYR A 31 0.30 12.02 -2.25
CA TYR A 31 -0.22 10.66 -2.25
C TYR A 31 -0.64 10.17 -3.64
N ARG A 32 -1.05 11.07 -4.53
CA ARG A 32 -1.25 10.74 -5.96
C ARG A 32 0.06 10.27 -6.59
N GLN A 33 1.14 11.04 -6.44
CA GLN A 33 2.45 10.68 -6.97
C GLN A 33 2.94 9.33 -6.42
N LYS A 34 2.71 9.06 -5.13
CA LYS A 34 3.07 7.77 -4.50
C LYS A 34 2.24 6.61 -5.03
N CYS A 35 0.93 6.80 -5.19
CA CYS A 35 0.05 5.81 -5.79
C CYS A 35 0.48 5.48 -7.22
N ASP A 36 0.73 6.52 -8.03
CA ASP A 36 1.17 6.36 -9.42
C ASP A 36 2.53 5.66 -9.49
N ALA A 37 3.49 6.01 -8.64
CA ALA A 37 4.80 5.36 -8.59
C ALA A 37 4.68 3.85 -8.33
N LEU A 38 3.89 3.44 -7.34
CA LEU A 38 3.69 2.02 -7.04
C LEU A 38 2.93 1.30 -8.16
N ALA A 39 1.83 1.88 -8.62
CA ALA A 39 1.00 1.28 -9.67
C ALA A 39 1.78 1.10 -10.97
N ASN A 40 2.51 2.14 -11.42
CA ASN A 40 3.35 2.08 -12.61
C ASN A 40 4.42 0.98 -12.46
N SER A 41 5.09 0.91 -11.31
CA SER A 41 6.12 -0.11 -11.06
C SER A 41 5.55 -1.53 -11.14
N LEU A 42 4.39 -1.77 -10.55
CA LEU A 42 3.73 -3.09 -10.62
C LEU A 42 3.25 -3.44 -12.03
N GLU A 43 2.67 -2.49 -12.75
CA GLU A 43 2.25 -2.69 -14.14
C GLU A 43 3.45 -2.99 -15.05
N GLU A 44 4.58 -2.31 -14.86
CA GLU A 44 5.78 -2.50 -15.70
C GLU A 44 6.46 -3.85 -15.45
N PHE A 45 6.57 -4.29 -14.20
CA PHE A 45 7.40 -5.45 -13.83
C PHE A 45 6.61 -6.70 -13.43
N CYS A 46 5.32 -6.55 -13.10
CA CYS A 46 4.52 -7.63 -12.52
C CYS A 46 3.23 -7.97 -13.30
N GLU A 47 3.01 -7.43 -14.51
CA GLU A 47 1.79 -7.70 -15.30
C GLU A 47 1.35 -9.19 -15.36
N PRO A 48 2.26 -10.18 -15.49
CA PRO A 48 1.86 -11.59 -15.51
C PRO A 48 1.47 -12.15 -14.13
N TYR A 49 1.94 -11.52 -13.04
CA TYR A 49 1.86 -12.03 -11.67
C TYR A 49 0.78 -11.34 -10.84
N VAL A 50 0.33 -10.14 -11.23
CA VAL A 50 -0.63 -9.38 -10.43
C VAL A 50 -1.74 -8.75 -11.25
N ARG A 51 -2.91 -8.56 -10.61
CA ARG A 51 -3.99 -7.71 -11.12
C ARG A 51 -4.49 -6.78 -10.04
N PHE A 52 -4.76 -5.53 -10.40
CA PHE A 52 -5.35 -4.55 -9.49
C PHE A 52 -6.01 -3.43 -10.27
N ASN A 53 -6.86 -2.66 -9.59
CA ASN A 53 -7.37 -1.40 -10.10
C ASN A 53 -6.64 -0.24 -9.43
N ARG A 54 -6.32 0.81 -10.20
CA ARG A 54 -5.78 2.04 -9.65
C ARG A 54 -6.84 2.71 -8.76
N PRO A 55 -6.54 3.00 -7.48
CA PRO A 55 -7.51 3.64 -6.60
C PRO A 55 -7.64 5.14 -6.94
N GLU A 56 -8.86 5.68 -6.81
CA GLU A 56 -9.10 7.12 -6.97
C GLU A 56 -8.65 7.96 -5.75
N GLY A 57 -8.32 7.28 -4.64
CA GLY A 57 -7.85 7.89 -3.40
C GLY A 57 -7.59 6.87 -2.30
N GLY A 58 -7.13 7.35 -1.14
CA GLY A 58 -6.73 6.52 -0.02
C GLY A 58 -5.23 6.26 0.01
N PHE A 59 -4.83 5.10 0.56
CA PHE A 59 -3.43 4.81 0.92
C PHE A 59 -2.94 3.42 0.50
N PHE A 60 -3.79 2.62 -0.14
CA PHE A 60 -3.53 1.21 -0.41
C PHE A 60 -3.88 0.80 -1.84
N LEU A 61 -3.10 -0.10 -2.41
CA LEU A 61 -3.51 -0.94 -3.53
C LEU A 61 -3.97 -2.29 -2.98
N TRP A 62 -5.09 -2.79 -3.49
CA TRP A 62 -5.56 -4.14 -3.27
C TRP A 62 -5.22 -4.97 -4.49
N VAL A 63 -4.31 -5.92 -4.34
CA VAL A 63 -3.64 -6.58 -5.46
C VAL A 63 -3.91 -8.06 -5.43
N GLU A 64 -4.54 -8.59 -6.48
CA GLU A 64 -4.70 -10.02 -6.73
C GLU A 64 -3.35 -10.59 -7.21
N CYS A 65 -2.90 -11.68 -6.60
CA CYS A 65 -1.72 -12.46 -6.97
C CYS A 65 -2.14 -13.64 -7.85
N ILE A 66 -1.51 -13.78 -9.01
CA ILE A 66 -1.82 -14.79 -10.01
C ILE A 66 -0.85 -15.98 -9.84
N GLY A 67 -1.39 -17.16 -9.59
CA GLY A 67 -0.62 -18.42 -9.56
C GLY A 67 0.16 -18.69 -8.27
N VAL A 68 0.19 -17.74 -7.31
CA VAL A 68 0.89 -17.88 -6.03
C VAL A 68 -0.04 -17.46 -4.88
N GLY A 69 0.00 -18.21 -3.77
CA GLY A 69 -0.75 -17.88 -2.55
C GLY A 69 -0.16 -16.65 -1.85
N ALA A 70 -1.02 -15.72 -1.43
CA ALA A 70 -0.65 -14.45 -0.83
C ALA A 70 0.13 -14.62 0.49
N MET A 71 -0.24 -15.60 1.31
CA MET A 71 0.48 -15.91 2.56
C MET A 71 1.92 -16.35 2.30
N GLU A 72 2.14 -17.19 1.29
CA GLU A 72 3.48 -17.63 0.88
C GLU A 72 4.29 -16.48 0.28
N LEU A 73 3.66 -15.70 -0.61
CA LEU A 73 4.27 -14.51 -1.21
C LEU A 73 4.74 -13.53 -0.13
N THR A 74 3.90 -13.19 0.84
CA THR A 74 4.25 -12.28 1.94
C THR A 74 5.41 -12.82 2.78
N GLN A 75 5.45 -14.13 3.06
CA GLN A 75 6.55 -14.72 3.83
C GLN A 75 7.88 -14.66 3.08
N THR A 76 7.89 -14.96 1.79
CA THR A 76 9.10 -14.89 0.96
C THR A 76 9.53 -13.44 0.74
N ALA A 77 8.60 -12.54 0.44
CA ALA A 77 8.84 -11.10 0.32
C ALA A 77 9.49 -10.53 1.59
N ALA A 78 9.04 -10.95 2.78
CA ALA A 78 9.60 -10.50 4.04
C ALA A 78 11.09 -10.87 4.21
N ARG A 79 11.51 -12.04 3.69
CA ARG A 79 12.94 -12.45 3.70
C ARG A 79 13.78 -11.56 2.78
N GLU A 80 13.20 -11.08 1.69
CA GLU A 80 13.81 -10.13 0.75
C GLU A 80 13.63 -8.65 1.17
N GLY A 81 13.13 -8.41 2.39
CA GLY A 81 12.95 -7.07 2.94
C GLY A 81 11.80 -6.27 2.33
N LEU A 82 10.80 -6.94 1.76
CA LEU A 82 9.53 -6.37 1.31
C LEU A 82 8.41 -6.75 2.29
N MET A 83 7.80 -5.75 2.93
CA MET A 83 6.82 -5.98 3.99
C MET A 83 5.43 -5.47 3.59
N PHE A 84 4.48 -6.39 3.45
CA PHE A 84 3.07 -6.09 3.24
C PHE A 84 2.20 -7.26 3.73
N PRO A 85 0.99 -6.99 4.26
CA PRO A 85 0.10 -8.04 4.73
C PRO A 85 -0.58 -8.79 3.57
N ALA A 86 -0.77 -10.09 3.77
CA ALA A 86 -1.72 -10.87 2.99
C ALA A 86 -3.15 -10.36 3.22
N GLY A 87 -3.98 -10.50 2.19
CA GLY A 87 -5.38 -10.10 2.14
C GLY A 87 -6.23 -10.86 3.15
N ALA A 88 -5.89 -12.13 3.41
CA ALA A 88 -6.47 -12.99 4.43
C ALA A 88 -6.69 -12.31 5.79
N PHE A 89 -5.78 -11.42 6.22
CA PHE A 89 -5.92 -10.72 7.51
C PHE A 89 -7.09 -9.73 7.57
N PHE A 90 -7.71 -9.43 6.43
CA PHE A 90 -8.85 -8.52 6.31
C PHE A 90 -10.18 -9.27 6.10
N TYR A 91 -10.16 -10.60 6.09
CA TYR A 91 -11.35 -11.45 6.06
C TYR A 91 -11.57 -12.13 7.40
N ARG A 92 -12.84 -12.26 7.80
CA ARG A 92 -13.22 -12.94 9.05
C ARG A 92 -12.72 -14.40 9.08
N ASP A 93 -12.85 -15.08 7.94
CA ASP A 93 -12.54 -16.51 7.81
C ASP A 93 -11.09 -16.73 7.29
N GLY A 94 -10.27 -15.67 7.26
CA GLY A 94 -8.83 -15.76 6.95
C GLY A 94 -8.53 -16.27 5.54
N ALA A 95 -7.49 -17.10 5.42
CA ALA A 95 -7.02 -17.66 4.15
C ALA A 95 -8.03 -18.61 3.50
N GLU A 96 -9.01 -19.14 4.25
CA GLU A 96 -10.11 -19.93 3.66
C GLU A 96 -11.05 -19.05 2.82
N ALA A 97 -11.16 -17.76 3.14
CA ALA A 97 -11.94 -16.79 2.36
C ALA A 97 -11.13 -16.18 1.21
N ASP A 98 -9.86 -15.84 1.46
CA ASP A 98 -8.99 -15.21 0.46
C ASP A 98 -7.50 -15.45 0.80
N ASP A 99 -6.82 -16.17 -0.08
CA ASP A 99 -5.36 -16.30 -0.11
C ASP A 99 -4.79 -15.85 -1.47
N SER A 100 -5.53 -15.03 -2.21
CA SER A 100 -5.10 -14.55 -3.52
C SER A 100 -4.85 -13.05 -3.56
N HIS A 101 -4.99 -12.32 -2.46
CA HIS A 101 -4.73 -10.88 -2.46
C HIS A 101 -3.69 -10.45 -1.43
N VAL A 102 -3.03 -9.33 -1.71
CA VAL A 102 -2.17 -8.61 -0.78
C VAL A 102 -2.58 -7.13 -0.72
N ARG A 103 -2.29 -6.47 0.39
CA ARG A 103 -2.57 -5.03 0.55
C ARG A 103 -1.28 -4.23 0.63
N LEU A 104 -0.98 -3.49 -0.42
CA LEU A 104 0.25 -2.68 -0.51
C LEU A 104 -0.03 -1.25 -0.08
N ALA A 105 0.67 -0.77 0.96
CA ALA A 105 0.56 0.59 1.45
C ALA A 105 1.60 1.50 0.78
N PHE A 106 1.16 2.60 0.17
CA PHE A 106 2.06 3.58 -0.44
C PHE A 106 2.24 4.85 0.42
N SER A 107 1.50 5.00 1.52
CA SER A 107 1.50 6.25 2.30
C SER A 107 2.82 6.56 2.99
N ASN A 108 3.54 5.57 3.50
CA ASN A 108 4.78 5.79 4.27
C ASN A 108 6.06 5.65 3.44
N ALA A 109 6.12 4.69 2.51
CA ALA A 109 7.34 4.38 1.75
C ALA A 109 7.83 5.56 0.88
N PRO A 110 9.14 5.85 0.77
CA PRO A 110 9.67 6.84 -0.17
C PRO A 110 9.26 6.58 -1.62
N ILE A 111 9.13 7.63 -2.44
CA ILE A 111 8.70 7.49 -3.85
C ILE A 111 9.69 6.61 -4.63
N GLU A 112 10.98 6.74 -4.34
CA GLU A 112 12.06 6.00 -4.98
C GLU A 112 11.95 4.49 -4.71
N GLU A 113 11.55 4.12 -3.49
CA GLU A 113 11.30 2.72 -3.14
C GLU A 113 10.05 2.18 -3.85
N LEU A 114 9.00 2.99 -3.98
CA LEU A 114 7.77 2.62 -4.68
C LEU A 114 8.01 2.41 -6.19
N GLN A 115 8.89 3.20 -6.80
CA GLN A 115 9.31 3.02 -8.19
C GLN A 115 10.06 1.70 -8.41
N GLN A 116 10.74 1.19 -7.40
CA GLN A 116 11.47 -0.09 -7.43
C GLN A 116 10.65 -1.28 -6.95
N ALA A 117 9.46 -1.05 -6.38
CA ALA A 117 8.67 -2.08 -5.72
C ALA A 117 8.29 -3.25 -6.66
N GLY A 118 7.91 -2.95 -7.90
CA GLY A 118 7.57 -3.97 -8.90
C GLY A 118 8.76 -4.86 -9.27
N GLN A 119 9.96 -4.31 -9.43
CA GLN A 119 11.15 -5.11 -9.72
C GLN A 119 11.41 -6.11 -8.59
N ARG A 120 11.42 -5.62 -7.34
CA ARG A 120 11.64 -6.46 -6.17
C ARG A 120 10.52 -7.49 -5.99
N MET A 121 9.27 -7.12 -6.26
CA MET A 121 8.13 -8.03 -6.15
C MET A 121 8.15 -9.11 -7.24
N ARG A 122 8.55 -8.77 -8.47
CA ARG A 122 8.78 -9.74 -9.55
C ARG A 122 9.83 -10.77 -9.15
N ASP A 123 10.95 -10.33 -8.58
CA ASP A 123 12.02 -11.24 -8.17
C ASP A 123 11.51 -12.24 -7.11
N VAL A 124 10.67 -11.79 -6.16
CA VAL A 124 10.00 -12.68 -5.19
C VAL A 124 9.04 -13.66 -5.88
N PHE A 125 8.24 -13.22 -6.86
CA PHE A 125 7.37 -14.12 -7.62
C PHE A 125 8.16 -15.20 -8.36
N GLN A 126 9.28 -14.85 -8.97
CA GLN A 126 10.14 -15.81 -9.68
C GLN A 126 10.67 -16.90 -8.76
N MET A 127 11.03 -16.56 -7.51
CA MET A 127 11.45 -17.55 -6.49
C MET A 127 10.36 -18.57 -6.10
N LEU A 128 9.09 -18.29 -6.40
CA LEU A 128 7.94 -19.14 -6.04
C LEU A 128 7.34 -19.90 -7.22
N VAL A 129 7.66 -19.49 -8.45
CA VAL A 129 7.16 -20.09 -9.69
C VAL A 129 8.18 -21.06 -10.31
N ASP A 130 9.47 -20.90 -10.00
CA ASP A 130 10.55 -21.83 -10.34
C ASP A 130 10.66 -23.01 -9.35
#